data_AF-A0A429D5X5-F1
#
_entry.id   AF-A0A429D5X5-F1
#
_cell.length_a   1.000
_cell.length_b   1.000
_cell.length_c   1.000
_cell.angle_alpha   90.00
_cell.angle_beta   90.00
_cell.angle_gamma   90.00
#
_symmetry.space_group_name_H-M   'P 1'
#
loop_
_entity.id
_entity.type
_entity.pdbx_description
1 polymer ?
#
loop_
_entity_poly.entity_id
_entity_poly.type
_entity_poly.pdbx_seq_one_letter_code
_entity_poly.pdbx_strand_id
1 'polypeptide(L)'
;MPTPRNPDTPSLGPGGDNLEAGPGSSGLGSFSNSEIGELVTQAAETMAASGEDAERNYQRSLDRLRERADDVVPALGAQYDALSEEQYLERWGLVQLLTDLRHAAAVPALENVLRQPIPPERSDDPAHGISTVGEEVIIRTTAVEALARLASAGDSAAKELLLRQVRHEVFTVRRAAVQAIAETGDTELTARVREELSGTEDERLLNIRRVDVRGVPQAVGGRYVKDSRTDDVPPPS
;
A
#
# COMPACT_ATOMS: atom_id res chain seq x y z
N MET A 1 34.75 40.57 -7.56
CA MET A 1 34.44 39.93 -8.86
C MET A 1 33.58 38.71 -8.59
N PRO A 2 32.34 38.64 -9.10
CA PRO A 2 31.47 37.49 -8.86
C PRO A 2 31.85 36.32 -9.77
N THR A 3 31.92 35.12 -9.18
CA THR A 3 32.20 33.84 -9.85
C THR A 3 31.10 33.50 -10.85
N PRO A 4 31.40 33.01 -12.06
CA PRO A 4 30.36 32.62 -13.02
C PRO A 4 29.56 31.40 -12.51
N ARG A 5 28.22 31.47 -12.60
CA ARG A 5 27.31 30.35 -12.30
C ARG A 5 27.56 29.21 -13.28
N ASN A 6 27.60 27.99 -12.76
CA ASN A 6 27.71 26.75 -13.53
C ASN A 6 26.41 26.52 -14.34
N PRO A 7 26.46 26.34 -15.67
CA PRO A 7 25.27 26.22 -16.53
C PRO A 7 24.35 25.03 -16.19
N ASP A 8 24.85 24.04 -15.46
CA ASP A 8 24.09 22.85 -15.06
C ASP A 8 23.34 23.02 -13.73
N THR A 9 23.31 24.22 -13.15
CA THR A 9 22.53 24.48 -11.93
C THR A 9 21.06 24.69 -12.33
N PRO A 10 20.12 23.83 -11.92
CA PRO A 10 18.70 24.04 -12.20
C PRO A 10 18.26 25.36 -11.56
N SER A 11 17.73 26.27 -12.37
CA SER A 11 17.15 27.51 -11.88
C SER A 11 15.79 27.18 -11.26
N LEU A 12 15.69 27.21 -9.93
CA LEU A 12 14.39 27.28 -9.27
C LEU A 12 13.71 28.58 -9.73
N GLY A 13 12.61 28.44 -10.48
CA GLY A 13 11.75 29.57 -10.83
C GLY A 13 11.19 30.21 -9.56
N PRO A 14 10.69 31.46 -9.64
CA PRO A 14 10.17 32.18 -8.46
C PRO A 14 8.83 31.60 -7.94
N GLY A 15 8.35 30.50 -8.50
CA GLY A 15 7.19 29.78 -7.98
C GLY A 15 7.63 28.91 -6.82
N GLY A 16 7.30 29.32 -5.60
CA GLY A 16 7.33 28.39 -4.46
C GLY A 16 6.40 27.23 -4.78
N ASP A 17 6.90 26.01 -4.63
CA ASP A 17 6.11 24.78 -4.64
C ASP A 17 5.18 24.80 -3.41
N ASN A 18 4.10 25.56 -3.51
CA ASN A 18 2.93 25.35 -2.67
C ASN A 18 2.09 24.29 -3.37
N LEU A 19 2.17 23.05 -2.87
CA LEU A 19 1.17 22.03 -3.14
C LEU A 19 -0.14 22.50 -2.49
N GLU A 20 -0.89 23.35 -3.17
CA GLU A 20 -2.27 23.64 -2.80
C GLU A 20 -3.12 22.41 -3.13
N ALA A 21 -3.40 21.61 -2.11
CA ALA A 21 -4.38 20.54 -2.19
C ALA A 21 -5.77 21.20 -2.36
N GLY A 22 -6.24 21.29 -3.61
CA GLY A 22 -7.65 21.56 -3.88
C GLY A 22 -8.53 20.46 -3.26
N PRO A 23 -9.82 20.73 -3.00
CA PRO A 23 -10.76 19.71 -2.51
C PRO A 23 -10.92 18.65 -3.61
N GLY A 24 -10.12 17.59 -3.52
CA GLY A 24 -10.18 16.46 -4.43
C GLY A 24 -11.51 15.75 -4.25
N SER A 25 -12.21 15.47 -5.36
CA SER A 25 -13.30 14.52 -5.35
C SER A 25 -12.81 13.22 -4.70
N SER A 26 -13.53 12.75 -3.70
CA SER A 26 -13.27 11.54 -2.93
C SER A 26 -13.01 10.39 -3.91
N GLY A 27 -11.74 10.03 -4.09
CA GLY A 27 -11.24 9.22 -5.21
C GLY A 27 -11.61 7.73 -5.13
N LEU A 28 -12.82 7.39 -4.68
CA LEU A 28 -13.38 6.02 -4.65
C LEU A 28 -14.59 5.86 -5.60
N GLY A 29 -14.89 6.87 -6.41
CA GLY A 29 -16.06 6.89 -7.29
C GLY A 29 -17.36 7.28 -6.56
N SER A 30 -18.43 7.52 -7.34
CA SER A 30 -19.74 7.83 -6.79
C SER A 30 -20.39 6.53 -6.30
N PHE A 31 -20.62 6.43 -4.99
CA PHE A 31 -21.53 5.43 -4.47
C PHE A 31 -22.99 5.81 -4.77
N SER A 32 -23.89 4.83 -4.74
CA SER A 32 -25.33 5.08 -4.86
C SER A 32 -25.80 6.07 -3.79
N ASN A 33 -26.86 6.84 -4.06
CA ASN A 33 -27.46 7.78 -3.11
C ASN A 33 -28.25 7.02 -2.00
N SER A 34 -27.51 6.22 -1.23
CA SER A 34 -27.99 5.39 -0.13
C SER A 34 -27.21 5.73 1.14
N GLU A 35 -27.78 5.40 2.30
CA GLU A 35 -27.12 5.61 3.60
C GLU A 35 -25.70 5.00 3.65
N ILE A 36 -25.52 3.80 3.10
CA ILE A 36 -24.21 3.14 2.99
C ILE A 36 -23.28 3.92 2.07
N GLY A 37 -23.80 4.43 0.94
CA GLY A 37 -23.00 5.22 0.00
C GLY A 37 -22.49 6.54 0.60
N GLU A 38 -23.30 7.19 1.44
CA GLU A 38 -22.89 8.38 2.19
C GLU A 38 -21.79 8.05 3.20
N LEU A 39 -21.93 6.95 3.95
CA LEU A 39 -20.92 6.52 4.92
C LEU A 39 -19.58 6.19 4.25
N VAL A 40 -19.61 5.47 3.12
CA VAL A 40 -18.39 5.12 2.39
C VAL A 40 -17.75 6.35 1.76
N THR A 41 -18.55 7.27 1.19
CA THR A 41 -18.05 8.56 0.66
C THR A 41 -17.36 9.37 1.77
N GLN A 42 -17.97 9.46 2.96
CA GLN A 42 -17.35 10.13 4.10
C GLN A 42 -16.04 9.47 4.53
N ALA A 43 -15.99 8.14 4.58
CA ALA A 43 -14.76 7.42 4.89
C ALA A 43 -13.67 7.71 3.86
N ALA A 44 -13.99 7.72 2.57
CA ALA A 44 -13.09 8.09 1.47
C ALA A 44 -12.48 9.49 1.64
N GLU A 45 -13.32 10.47 1.96
CA GLU A 45 -12.89 11.86 2.20
C GLU A 45 -11.94 11.95 3.38
N THR A 46 -12.30 11.31 4.49
CA THR A 46 -11.47 11.33 5.70
C THR A 46 -10.17 10.53 5.55
N MET A 47 -10.15 9.49 4.71
CA MET A 47 -8.94 8.72 4.38
C MET A 47 -7.93 9.56 3.58
N ALA A 48 -8.40 10.43 2.69
CA ALA A 48 -7.55 11.33 1.90
C ALA A 48 -7.23 12.66 2.62
N ALA A 49 -7.80 12.89 3.81
CA ALA A 49 -7.64 14.14 4.52
C ALA A 49 -6.24 14.30 5.12
N SER A 50 -5.82 15.56 5.31
CA SER A 50 -4.58 15.93 6.00
C SER A 50 -4.85 16.92 7.14
N GLY A 51 -3.93 17.01 8.08
CA GLY A 51 -4.04 17.89 9.26
C GLY A 51 -4.09 17.13 10.59
N GLU A 52 -4.07 17.88 11.69
CA GLU A 52 -3.94 17.34 13.06
C GLU A 52 -5.07 16.38 13.46
N ASP A 53 -6.26 16.57 12.89
CA ASP A 53 -7.45 15.76 13.16
C ASP A 53 -7.74 14.66 12.13
N ALA A 54 -6.95 14.56 11.05
CA ALA A 54 -7.27 13.69 9.91
C ALA A 54 -7.42 12.22 10.33
N GLU A 55 -6.42 11.67 11.04
CA GLU A 55 -6.44 10.29 11.54
C GLU A 55 -7.63 10.03 12.49
N ARG A 56 -7.90 10.96 13.42
CA ARG A 56 -9.04 10.83 14.35
C ARG A 56 -10.37 10.81 13.62
N ASN A 57 -10.52 11.63 12.59
CA ASN A 57 -11.72 11.68 11.78
C ASN A 57 -11.88 10.41 10.94
N TYR A 58 -10.79 9.90 10.35
CA TYR A 58 -10.82 8.65 9.60
C TYR A 58 -11.20 7.46 10.48
N GLN A 59 -10.63 7.33 11.69
CA GLN A 59 -11.02 6.25 12.62
C GLN A 59 -12.49 6.34 13.01
N ARG A 60 -13.04 7.54 13.23
CA ARG A 60 -14.48 7.72 13.51
C ARG A 60 -15.36 7.27 12.33
N SER A 61 -14.94 7.56 11.11
CA SER A 61 -15.64 7.09 9.90
C SER A 61 -15.58 5.57 9.78
N LEU A 62 -14.42 4.96 10.06
CA LEU A 62 -14.25 3.51 10.07
C LEU A 62 -15.13 2.82 11.11
N ASP A 63 -15.25 3.38 12.31
CA ASP A 63 -16.10 2.81 13.36
C ASP A 63 -17.57 2.74 12.93
N ARG A 64 -18.07 3.80 12.27
CA ARG A 64 -19.43 3.81 11.69
C ARG A 64 -19.61 2.77 10.60
N LEU A 65 -18.60 2.57 9.74
CA LEU A 65 -18.65 1.52 8.73
C LEU A 65 -18.63 0.13 9.36
N ARG A 66 -17.87 -0.08 10.44
CA ARG A 66 -17.80 -1.36 11.17
C ARG A 66 -19.13 -1.75 11.80
N GLU A 67 -19.93 -0.79 12.27
CA GLU A 67 -21.29 -1.03 12.77
C GLU A 67 -22.23 -1.64 11.71
N ARG A 68 -21.90 -1.49 10.43
CA ARG A 68 -22.68 -1.96 9.28
C ARG A 68 -21.84 -2.86 8.35
N ALA A 69 -20.79 -3.49 8.87
CA ALA A 69 -19.78 -4.18 8.06
C ALA A 69 -20.37 -5.27 7.12
N ASP A 70 -21.40 -5.99 7.58
CA ASP A 70 -22.06 -7.03 6.78
C ASP A 70 -22.76 -6.49 5.54
N ASP A 71 -23.20 -5.23 5.54
CA ASP A 71 -23.77 -4.55 4.37
C ASP A 71 -22.70 -3.80 3.57
N VAL A 72 -21.79 -3.13 4.27
CA VAL A 72 -20.74 -2.28 3.67
C VAL A 72 -19.75 -3.11 2.85
N VAL A 73 -19.29 -4.23 3.39
CA VAL A 73 -18.22 -5.01 2.75
C VAL A 73 -18.64 -5.61 1.41
N PRO A 74 -19.83 -6.24 1.27
CA PRO A 74 -20.33 -6.65 -0.04
C PRO A 74 -20.51 -5.48 -1.01
N ALA A 75 -20.94 -4.31 -0.52
CA ALA A 75 -21.09 -3.12 -1.36
C ALA A 75 -19.74 -2.61 -1.89
N LEU A 76 -18.68 -2.62 -1.07
CA LEU A 76 -17.31 -2.29 -1.50
C LEU A 76 -16.80 -3.28 -2.55
N GLY A 77 -17.05 -4.57 -2.37
CA GLY A 77 -16.70 -5.60 -3.35
C GLY A 77 -17.41 -5.41 -4.69
N ALA A 78 -18.72 -5.16 -4.65
CA ALA A 78 -19.51 -4.89 -5.86
C ALA A 78 -19.07 -3.61 -6.58
N GLN A 79 -18.70 -2.57 -5.82
CA GLN A 79 -18.14 -1.34 -6.39
C GLN A 79 -16.80 -1.62 -7.08
N TYR A 80 -15.92 -2.41 -6.46
CA TYR A 80 -14.64 -2.77 -7.06
C TYR A 80 -14.84 -3.48 -8.42
N ASP A 81 -15.82 -4.39 -8.50
CA ASP A 81 -16.16 -5.09 -9.74
C ASP A 81 -16.74 -4.18 -10.84
N ALA A 82 -17.33 -3.05 -10.45
CA ALA A 82 -17.91 -2.10 -11.38
C ALA A 82 -16.90 -1.07 -11.91
N LEU A 83 -15.76 -0.89 -11.26
CA LEU A 83 -14.72 0.03 -11.69
C LEU A 83 -14.02 -0.48 -12.94
N SER A 84 -13.65 0.45 -13.82
CA SER A 84 -12.76 0.11 -14.93
C SER A 84 -11.35 -0.18 -14.40
N GLU A 85 -10.60 -0.97 -15.16
CA GLU A 85 -9.23 -1.33 -14.82
C GLU A 85 -8.30 -0.11 -14.65
N GLU A 86 -8.57 0.97 -15.39
CA GLU A 86 -7.79 2.21 -15.41
C GLU A 86 -8.00 3.09 -14.17
N GLN A 87 -9.01 2.80 -13.36
CA GLN A 87 -9.33 3.53 -12.13
C GLN A 87 -8.52 3.00 -10.95
N TYR A 88 -7.19 3.01 -11.08
CA TYR A 88 -6.29 2.38 -10.12
C TYR A 88 -6.36 2.99 -8.72
N LEU A 89 -6.52 4.32 -8.62
CA LEU A 89 -6.63 5.00 -7.32
C LEU A 89 -7.91 4.57 -6.59
N GLU A 90 -9.04 4.54 -7.29
CA GLU A 90 -10.32 4.10 -6.76
C GLU A 90 -10.26 2.62 -6.37
N ARG A 91 -9.74 1.76 -7.25
CA ARG A 91 -9.60 0.32 -7.00
C ARG A 91 -8.72 0.07 -5.79
N TRP A 92 -7.58 0.76 -5.68
CA TRP A 92 -6.70 0.66 -4.52
C TRP A 92 -7.40 1.13 -3.24
N GLY A 93 -8.06 2.28 -3.27
CA GLY A 93 -8.70 2.84 -2.09
C GLY A 93 -9.87 1.99 -1.56
N LEU A 94 -10.59 1.27 -2.43
CA LEU A 94 -11.58 0.26 -2.00
C LEU A 94 -10.91 -0.90 -1.26
N VAL A 95 -9.78 -1.41 -1.79
CA VAL A 95 -9.02 -2.48 -1.12
C VAL A 95 -8.41 -1.98 0.19
N GLN A 96 -7.96 -0.73 0.26
CA GLN A 96 -7.50 -0.10 1.49
C GLN A 96 -8.61 -0.02 2.54
N LEU A 97 -9.83 0.38 2.17
CA LEU A 97 -10.97 0.35 3.10
C LEU A 97 -11.28 -1.07 3.57
N LEU A 98 -11.30 -2.07 2.69
CA LEU A 98 -11.46 -3.48 3.09
C LEU A 98 -10.37 -3.92 4.09
N THR A 99 -9.14 -3.46 3.88
CA THR A 99 -7.98 -3.72 4.75
C THR A 99 -8.13 -3.09 6.14
N ASP A 100 -8.73 -1.91 6.23
CA ASP A 100 -8.90 -1.18 7.48
C ASP A 100 -10.19 -1.56 8.24
N LEU A 101 -11.21 -2.06 7.54
CA LEU A 101 -12.40 -2.64 8.16
C LEU A 101 -12.09 -3.93 8.92
N ARG A 102 -11.11 -4.72 8.46
CA ARG A 102 -10.65 -5.96 9.12
C ARG A 102 -11.80 -6.94 9.41
N HIS A 103 -12.74 -7.05 8.47
CA HIS A 103 -13.93 -7.88 8.62
C HIS A 103 -13.84 -9.16 7.77
N ALA A 104 -14.22 -10.31 8.32
CA ALA A 104 -14.13 -11.61 7.64
C ALA A 104 -14.94 -11.67 6.33
N ALA A 105 -16.05 -10.91 6.25
CA ALA A 105 -16.84 -10.79 5.02
C ALA A 105 -16.05 -10.22 3.82
N ALA A 106 -14.86 -9.64 4.04
CA ALA A 106 -14.03 -9.09 2.97
C ALA A 106 -13.29 -10.18 2.18
N VAL A 107 -13.17 -11.39 2.73
CA VAL A 107 -12.40 -12.49 2.13
C VAL A 107 -12.80 -12.78 0.67
N PRO A 108 -14.09 -12.90 0.31
CA PRO A 108 -14.49 -13.13 -1.08
C PRO A 108 -14.10 -11.98 -2.04
N ALA A 109 -14.22 -10.72 -1.60
CA ALA A 109 -13.83 -9.56 -2.40
C ALA A 109 -12.30 -9.52 -2.62
N LEU A 110 -11.53 -9.81 -1.57
CA LEU A 110 -10.07 -9.90 -1.63
C LEU A 110 -9.59 -11.07 -2.52
N GLU A 111 -10.27 -12.22 -2.46
CA GLU A 111 -10.01 -13.34 -3.38
C GLU A 111 -10.24 -12.92 -4.84
N ASN A 112 -11.32 -12.19 -5.11
CA ASN A 112 -11.62 -11.73 -6.45
C ASN A 112 -10.52 -10.78 -6.98
N VAL A 113 -10.08 -9.82 -6.18
CA VAL A 113 -8.93 -8.93 -6.50
C VAL A 113 -7.69 -9.74 -6.87
N LEU A 114 -7.37 -10.78 -6.11
CA LEU A 114 -6.17 -11.61 -6.33
C LEU A 114 -6.31 -12.57 -7.52
N ARG A 115 -7.53 -12.93 -7.93
CA ARG A 115 -7.78 -13.91 -9.00
C ARG A 115 -7.88 -13.27 -10.39
N GLN A 116 -8.20 -11.98 -10.47
CA GLN A 116 -8.24 -11.28 -11.76
C GLN A 116 -6.89 -11.39 -12.48
N PRO A 117 -6.83 -11.38 -13.82
CA PRO A 117 -5.56 -11.30 -14.53
C PRO A 117 -4.89 -9.95 -14.27
N ILE A 118 -3.56 -9.93 -14.23
CA ILE A 118 -2.82 -8.66 -14.18
C ILE A 118 -2.91 -8.00 -15.56
N PRO A 119 -3.29 -6.72 -15.65
CA PRO A 119 -3.33 -6.00 -16.91
C PRO A 119 -1.98 -5.99 -17.64
N PRO A 120 -1.97 -5.98 -18.98
CA PRO A 120 -0.73 -5.77 -19.72
C PRO A 120 -0.13 -4.40 -19.39
N GLU A 121 1.21 -4.31 -19.45
CA GLU A 121 1.90 -3.03 -19.31
C GLU A 121 1.50 -2.07 -20.45
N ARG A 122 1.11 -0.84 -20.10
CA ARG A 122 0.73 0.22 -21.06
C ARG A 122 1.69 1.41 -21.04
N SER A 123 2.58 1.48 -20.06
CA SER A 123 3.57 2.54 -19.95
C SER A 123 4.74 2.30 -20.90
N ASP A 124 5.15 3.35 -21.61
CA ASP A 124 6.35 3.33 -22.46
C ASP A 124 7.66 3.36 -21.62
N ASP A 125 7.60 3.86 -20.39
CA ASP A 125 8.72 3.87 -19.42
C ASP A 125 8.23 3.49 -18.01
N PRO A 126 7.97 2.19 -17.76
CA PRO A 126 7.44 1.73 -16.47
C PRO A 126 8.45 1.87 -15.32
N ALA A 127 9.73 2.16 -15.61
CA ALA A 127 10.77 2.31 -14.58
C ALA A 127 10.74 3.71 -13.93
N HIS A 128 10.28 4.74 -14.66
CA HIS A 128 10.27 6.13 -14.19
C HIS A 128 8.88 6.79 -14.28
N GLY A 129 7.91 6.14 -14.93
CA GLY A 129 6.53 6.57 -15.06
C GLY A 129 5.53 5.71 -14.29
N ILE A 130 4.24 6.00 -14.50
CA ILE A 130 3.14 5.19 -13.95
C ILE A 130 3.09 3.87 -14.74
N SER A 131 3.29 2.74 -14.05
CA SER A 131 3.26 1.39 -14.61
C SER A 131 1.93 0.73 -14.27
N THR A 132 1.18 0.27 -15.27
CA THR A 132 -0.11 -0.40 -15.03
C THR A 132 0.06 -1.70 -14.25
N VAL A 133 1.13 -2.45 -14.56
CA VAL A 133 1.51 -3.65 -13.81
C VAL A 133 1.91 -3.27 -12.38
N GLY A 134 2.66 -2.19 -12.21
CA GLY A 134 3.07 -1.67 -10.90
C GLY A 134 1.88 -1.29 -10.02
N GLU A 135 0.92 -0.55 -10.56
CA GLU A 135 -0.32 -0.17 -9.86
C GLU A 135 -1.15 -1.39 -9.47
N GLU A 136 -1.33 -2.35 -10.38
CA GLU A 136 -2.03 -3.60 -10.08
C GLU A 136 -1.31 -4.41 -9.00
N VAL A 137 0.03 -4.46 -9.03
CA VAL A 137 0.82 -5.14 -8.00
C VAL A 137 0.62 -4.47 -6.64
N ILE A 138 0.56 -3.13 -6.56
CA ILE A 138 0.27 -2.41 -5.31
C ILE A 138 -1.09 -2.83 -4.74
N ILE A 139 -2.13 -2.87 -5.58
CA ILE A 139 -3.47 -3.32 -5.18
C ILE A 139 -3.42 -4.73 -4.61
N ARG A 140 -2.73 -5.66 -5.28
CA ARG A 140 -2.62 -7.06 -4.83
C ARG A 140 -1.83 -7.21 -3.54
N THR A 141 -0.72 -6.48 -3.39
CA THR A 141 0.03 -6.52 -2.14
C THR A 141 -0.76 -5.93 -0.97
N THR A 142 -1.62 -4.94 -1.23
CA THR A 142 -2.57 -4.41 -0.24
C THR A 142 -3.62 -5.47 0.13
N ALA A 143 -4.15 -6.20 -0.86
CA ALA A 143 -5.08 -7.31 -0.59
C ALA A 143 -4.42 -8.46 0.21
N VAL A 144 -3.14 -8.77 -0.06
CA VAL A 144 -2.35 -9.73 0.73
C VAL A 144 -2.20 -9.24 2.18
N GLU A 145 -1.96 -7.94 2.41
CA GLU A 145 -1.91 -7.38 3.76
C GLU A 145 -3.26 -7.52 4.48
N ALA A 146 -4.37 -7.25 3.80
CA ALA A 146 -5.72 -7.44 4.35
C ALA A 146 -5.94 -8.88 4.82
N LEU A 147 -5.60 -9.86 3.98
CA LEU A 147 -5.69 -11.28 4.33
C LEU A 147 -4.76 -11.64 5.49
N ALA A 148 -3.58 -11.05 5.59
CA ALA A 148 -2.65 -11.26 6.71
C ALA A 148 -3.23 -10.80 8.04
N ARG A 149 -3.88 -9.62 8.05
CA ARG A 149 -4.57 -9.09 9.23
C ARG A 149 -5.70 -10.02 9.67
N LEU A 150 -6.50 -10.53 8.72
CA LEU A 150 -7.59 -11.48 8.99
C LEU A 150 -7.06 -12.85 9.45
N ALA A 151 -6.00 -13.36 8.83
CA ALA A 151 -5.34 -14.60 9.21
C ALA A 151 -4.79 -14.54 10.64
N SER A 152 -4.20 -13.39 11.03
CA SER A 152 -3.72 -13.12 12.39
C SER A 152 -4.86 -13.09 13.41
N ALA A 153 -6.07 -12.70 12.98
CA ALA A 153 -7.29 -12.76 13.79
C ALA A 153 -7.93 -14.16 13.84
N GLY A 154 -7.37 -15.15 13.15
CA GLY A 154 -7.82 -16.54 13.15
C GLY A 154 -8.72 -16.95 11.99
N ASP A 155 -8.93 -16.09 10.98
CA ASP A 155 -9.75 -16.42 9.82
C ASP A 155 -9.08 -17.52 8.95
N SER A 156 -9.68 -18.71 8.94
CA SER A 156 -9.12 -19.86 8.20
C SER A 156 -9.18 -19.69 6.68
N ALA A 157 -10.20 -19.01 6.16
CA ALA A 157 -10.32 -18.79 4.72
C ALA A 157 -9.23 -17.81 4.24
N ALA A 158 -8.94 -16.78 5.04
CA ALA A 158 -7.84 -15.86 4.80
C ALA A 158 -6.47 -16.59 4.83
N LYS A 159 -6.24 -17.48 5.81
CA LYS A 159 -5.00 -18.30 5.87
C LYS A 159 -4.79 -19.14 4.61
N GLU A 160 -5.81 -19.84 4.16
CA GLU A 160 -5.75 -20.67 2.95
C GLU A 160 -5.51 -19.82 1.69
N LEU A 161 -6.16 -18.66 1.58
CA LEU A 161 -5.91 -17.70 0.50
C LEU A 161 -4.48 -17.16 0.50
N LEU A 162 -3.97 -16.79 1.67
CA LEU A 162 -2.60 -16.28 1.83
C LEU A 162 -1.58 -17.35 1.41
N LEU A 163 -1.81 -18.62 1.80
CA LEU A 163 -0.97 -19.74 1.40
C LEU A 163 -0.95 -19.95 -0.13
N ARG A 164 -2.10 -19.79 -0.80
CA ARG A 164 -2.17 -19.83 -2.29
C ARG A 164 -1.27 -18.76 -2.93
N GLN A 165 -1.19 -17.57 -2.34
CA GLN A 165 -0.39 -16.46 -2.91
C GLN A 165 1.12 -16.68 -2.82
N VAL A 166 1.60 -17.62 -2.00
CA VAL A 166 3.02 -18.01 -1.96
C VAL A 166 3.52 -18.55 -3.30
N ARG A 167 2.62 -19.06 -4.15
CA ARG A 167 2.93 -19.56 -5.50
C ARG A 167 2.47 -18.63 -6.63
N HIS A 168 2.10 -17.39 -6.31
CA HIS A 168 1.63 -16.42 -7.32
C HIS A 168 2.68 -16.21 -8.44
N GLU A 169 2.27 -15.99 -9.68
CA GLU A 169 3.21 -15.87 -10.81
C GLU A 169 4.15 -14.64 -10.68
N VAL A 170 3.63 -13.54 -10.12
CA VAL A 170 4.40 -12.33 -9.84
C VAL A 170 5.21 -12.44 -8.54
N PHE A 171 6.53 -12.26 -8.66
CA PHE A 171 7.49 -12.33 -7.56
C PHE A 171 7.14 -11.41 -6.38
N THR A 172 6.75 -10.15 -6.64
CA THR A 172 6.41 -9.19 -5.58
C THR A 172 5.23 -9.67 -4.74
N VAL A 173 4.22 -10.28 -5.36
CA VAL A 173 3.06 -10.86 -4.65
C VAL A 173 3.48 -12.09 -3.84
N ARG A 174 4.30 -12.99 -4.39
CA ARG A 174 4.85 -14.13 -3.62
C ARG A 174 5.62 -13.68 -2.40
N ARG A 175 6.53 -12.73 -2.58
CA ARG A 175 7.32 -12.16 -1.50
C ARG A 175 6.42 -11.55 -0.43
N ALA A 176 5.43 -10.75 -0.83
CA ALA A 176 4.47 -10.16 0.10
C ALA A 176 3.72 -11.24 0.89
N ALA A 177 3.24 -12.30 0.25
CA ALA A 177 2.53 -13.40 0.90
C ALA A 177 3.40 -14.15 1.92
N VAL A 178 4.65 -14.48 1.56
CA VAL A 178 5.60 -15.14 2.47
C VAL A 178 5.91 -14.27 3.68
N GLN A 179 6.16 -12.97 3.47
CA GLN A 179 6.42 -12.02 4.54
C GLN A 179 5.20 -11.82 5.45
N ALA A 180 4.02 -11.64 4.86
CA ALA A 180 2.76 -11.51 5.55
C ALA A 180 2.49 -12.72 6.46
N ILE A 181 2.68 -13.95 5.95
CA ILE A 181 2.53 -15.18 6.75
C ILE A 181 3.50 -15.18 7.94
N ALA A 182 4.77 -14.86 7.71
CA ALA A 182 5.76 -14.82 8.78
C ALA A 182 5.41 -13.76 9.86
N GLU A 183 4.82 -12.64 9.46
CA GLU A 183 4.39 -11.56 10.35
C GLU A 183 3.14 -11.90 11.18
N THR A 184 2.32 -12.86 10.75
CA THR A 184 1.16 -13.33 11.55
C THR A 184 1.58 -14.03 12.86
N GLY A 185 2.81 -14.54 12.94
CA GLY A 185 3.26 -15.36 14.08
C GLY A 185 2.64 -16.76 14.13
N ASP A 186 1.83 -17.15 13.15
CA ASP A 186 1.22 -18.48 13.06
C ASP A 186 2.30 -19.51 12.66
N THR A 187 2.75 -20.30 13.64
CA THR A 187 3.82 -21.29 13.44
C THR A 187 3.42 -22.43 12.52
N GLU A 188 2.13 -22.81 12.51
CA GLU A 188 1.63 -23.88 11.64
C GLU A 188 1.59 -23.39 10.20
N LEU A 189 1.02 -22.22 9.96
CA LEU A 189 0.98 -21.62 8.63
C LEU A 189 2.40 -21.37 8.10
N THR A 190 3.31 -20.90 8.95
CA THR A 190 4.73 -20.72 8.61
C THR A 190 5.42 -22.06 8.27
N ALA A 191 5.09 -23.14 8.98
CA ALA A 191 5.62 -24.47 8.68
C ALA A 191 5.13 -24.96 7.30
N ARG A 192 3.85 -24.73 6.97
CA ARG A 192 3.29 -25.05 5.65
C ARG A 192 4.00 -24.27 4.54
N VAL A 193 4.25 -22.97 4.71
CA VAL A 193 5.04 -22.19 3.73
C VAL A 193 6.45 -22.75 3.54
N ARG A 194 7.10 -23.19 4.63
CA ARG A 194 8.43 -23.81 4.53
C ARG A 194 8.39 -25.11 3.72
N GLU A 195 7.40 -25.96 3.96
CA GLU A 195 7.19 -27.18 3.18
C GLU A 195 6.94 -26.87 1.70
N GLU A 196 6.06 -25.90 1.43
CA GLU A 196 5.67 -25.48 0.07
C GLU A 196 6.84 -24.92 -0.75
N LEU A 197 7.79 -24.25 -0.11
CA LEU A 197 8.94 -23.61 -0.75
C LEU A 197 10.22 -24.45 -0.73
N SER A 198 10.27 -25.52 0.08
CA SER A 198 11.47 -26.35 0.26
C SER A 198 11.96 -26.90 -1.09
N GLY A 199 13.24 -26.66 -1.41
CA GLY A 199 13.85 -27.12 -2.66
C GLY A 199 13.45 -26.31 -3.91
N THR A 200 12.70 -25.21 -3.74
CA THR A 200 12.44 -24.24 -4.81
C THR A 200 13.41 -23.06 -4.71
N GLU A 201 13.57 -22.29 -5.78
CA GLU A 201 14.40 -21.07 -5.74
C GLU A 201 13.85 -20.05 -4.72
N ASP A 202 12.54 -20.07 -4.47
CA ASP A 202 11.85 -19.14 -3.59
C ASP A 202 11.98 -19.51 -2.11
N GLU A 203 12.63 -20.62 -1.76
CA GLU A 203 13.03 -20.93 -0.37
C GLU A 203 13.81 -19.77 0.27
N ARG A 204 14.57 -19.01 -0.54
CA ARG A 204 15.28 -17.80 -0.11
C ARG A 204 14.38 -16.72 0.50
N LEU A 205 13.09 -16.68 0.14
CA LEU A 205 12.13 -15.69 0.65
C LEU A 205 11.94 -15.83 2.16
N LEU A 206 12.05 -17.06 2.71
CA LEU A 206 11.98 -17.33 4.15
C LEU A 206 13.11 -16.67 4.95
N ASN A 207 14.20 -16.31 4.28
CA ASN A 207 15.36 -15.68 4.90
C ASN A 207 15.31 -14.15 4.85
N ILE A 208 14.33 -13.56 4.17
CA ILE A 208 14.16 -12.11 4.11
C ILE A 208 13.52 -11.65 5.42
N ARG A 209 14.26 -10.85 6.20
CA ARG A 209 13.78 -10.29 7.47
C ARG A 209 13.71 -8.77 7.39
N ARG A 210 12.64 -8.18 7.92
CA ARG A 210 12.63 -6.75 8.22
C ARG A 210 13.59 -6.50 9.38
N VAL A 211 14.52 -5.58 9.19
CA VAL A 211 15.43 -5.11 10.25
C VAL A 211 14.96 -3.72 10.65
N ASP A 212 14.95 -3.42 11.95
CA ASP A 212 14.70 -2.05 12.41
C ASP A 212 15.76 -1.13 11.80
N VAL A 213 15.32 -0.13 11.03
CA VAL A 213 16.21 0.82 10.34
C VAL A 213 17.16 1.54 11.30
N ARG A 214 16.75 1.71 12.56
CA ARG A 214 17.57 2.32 13.63
C ARG A 214 18.72 1.41 14.07
N GLY A 215 18.61 0.11 13.82
CA GLY A 215 19.63 -0.91 14.13
C GLY A 215 20.55 -1.25 12.95
N VAL A 216 20.32 -0.68 11.76
CA VAL A 216 21.16 -0.91 10.58
C VAL A 216 22.30 0.12 10.54
N PRO A 217 23.56 -0.30 10.37
CA PRO A 217 24.67 0.63 10.16
C PRO A 217 24.37 1.54 8.96
N GLN A 218 24.27 2.84 9.23
CA GLN A 218 24.09 3.83 8.17
C GLN A 218 25.39 3.98 7.39
N ALA A 219 25.26 4.22 6.08
CA ALA A 219 26.43 4.51 5.26
C ALA A 219 27.13 5.78 5.80
N VAL A 220 28.36 5.63 6.27
CA VAL A 220 29.18 6.75 6.74
C VAL A 220 30.04 7.23 5.58
N GLY A 221 29.69 8.38 5.01
CA GLY A 221 30.46 9.03 3.94
C GLY A 221 30.26 8.42 2.54
N GLY A 222 30.52 9.26 1.53
CA GLY A 222 30.36 8.96 0.11
C GLY A 222 30.32 10.25 -0.69
N ARG A 223 30.47 10.19 -2.02
CA ARG A 223 30.53 11.39 -2.89
C ARG A 223 29.32 12.34 -2.72
N TYR A 224 28.21 11.85 -2.17
CA TYR A 224 26.95 12.58 -1.97
C TYR A 224 26.45 12.61 -0.51
N VAL A 225 27.21 12.08 0.46
CA VAL A 225 26.84 12.11 1.89
C VAL A 225 27.63 13.22 2.56
N LYS A 226 26.97 14.33 2.94
CA LYS A 226 27.60 15.42 3.69
C LYS A 226 28.07 14.90 5.05
N ASP A 227 29.34 15.12 5.37
CA ASP A 227 29.89 14.85 6.70
C ASP A 227 29.30 15.89 7.67
N SER A 228 28.56 15.43 8.68
CA SER A 228 27.94 16.27 9.71
C SER A 228 28.95 16.84 10.72
N ARG A 229 30.26 16.68 10.49
CA ARG A 229 31.32 17.22 11.36
C ARG A 229 31.91 18.55 10.91
N THR A 230 31.36 19.19 9.88
CA THR A 230 31.80 20.54 9.47
C THR A 230 30.64 21.52 9.55
N ASP A 231 30.10 21.72 10.76
CA ASP A 231 29.31 22.90 11.06
C ASP A 231 30.25 24.03 11.50
N ASP A 232 30.18 25.13 10.74
CA ASP A 232 30.34 26.52 11.17
C ASP A 232 31.47 26.86 12.17
N VAL A 233 32.67 27.10 11.63
CA VAL A 233 33.60 28.05 12.28
C VAL A 233 33.58 29.35 11.45
N PRO A 234 33.01 30.46 11.95
CA PRO A 234 33.11 31.74 11.27
C PRO A 234 34.58 32.21 11.32
N PRO A 235 35.11 32.83 10.25
CA PRO A 235 36.48 33.30 10.25
C PRO A 235 36.67 34.43 11.28
N PRO A 236 37.84 34.49 11.95
CA PRO A 236 38.12 35.50 12.97
C PRO A 236 38.14 36.91 12.36
N SER A 237 37.63 37.87 13.14
CA SER A 237 37.39 39.28 12.78
C SER A 237 38.65 40.06 12.39
#